data_AF-A0A0M9FWD4-F1
#
_entry.id   AF-A0A0M9FWD4-F1
#
_cell.length_a   1.000
_cell.length_b   1.000
_cell.length_c   1.000
_cell.angle_alpha   90.00
_cell.angle_beta   90.00
_cell.angle_gamma   90.00
#
_symmetry.space_group_name_H-M   'P 1'
#
loop_
_entity.id
_entity.type
_entity.pdbx_description
1 polymer ?
#
loop_
_entity_poly.entity_id
_entity_poly.type
_entity_poly.pdbx_seq_one_letter_code
_entity_poly.pdbx_strand_id
1 'polypeptide(L)'
;MLRCGRLLSLATTAAASAATAASASASPANDGAAPPQAAGGNTSESSAAAAAARNAAFFSLYHRLLKAGEEGAMMQHCLTVHRLEDSVKYGMRLLRLHRGLTTVDAAARQTRWFHLIKRTRQGLARRYYAWSLFRLRVKLRSWNAIADMLVYLLFVTVCVLLYEIYRTCRLGVDRAEERYRTLAIPIVQTFDALEAAQQRKVALRKEMEDDIVRGR
;
A
#
# COMPACT_ATOMS: atom_id res chain seq x y z
N MET A 1 32.56 -18.85 30.86
CA MET A 1 31.91 -18.11 31.97
C MET A 1 30.86 -17.19 31.36
N LEU A 2 29.58 -17.54 31.47
CA LEU A 2 28.63 -16.96 32.44
C LEU A 2 28.34 -15.48 32.12
N ARG A 3 27.26 -15.23 31.35
CA ARG A 3 25.89 -14.90 31.80
C ARG A 3 25.71 -13.41 32.13
N CYS A 4 24.88 -12.75 31.33
CA CYS A 4 23.75 -11.88 31.72
C CYS A 4 23.10 -11.42 30.40
N GLY A 5 21.91 -11.82 29.97
CA GLY A 5 20.75 -12.33 30.71
C GLY A 5 19.83 -11.17 31.07
N ARG A 6 18.72 -11.05 30.35
CA ARG A 6 17.53 -10.22 30.63
C ARG A 6 17.75 -8.71 30.67
N LEU A 7 17.18 -8.02 29.69
CA LEU A 7 16.25 -6.90 29.94
C LEU A 7 15.30 -6.82 28.74
N LEU A 8 14.27 -7.65 28.81
CA LEU A 8 13.03 -7.55 28.04
C LEU A 8 12.03 -6.81 28.95
N SER A 9 11.21 -5.95 28.35
CA SER A 9 10.10 -5.21 28.95
C SER A 9 10.46 -4.00 29.82
N LEU A 10 10.21 -2.81 29.31
CA LEU A 10 9.16 -1.90 29.79
C LEU A 10 9.11 -0.63 28.92
N ALA A 11 7.99 0.10 29.03
CA ALA A 11 7.74 1.44 28.48
C ALA A 11 7.20 1.52 27.04
N THR A 12 6.08 0.85 26.81
CA THR A 12 4.92 1.48 26.16
C THR A 12 4.34 2.55 27.07
N THR A 13 4.41 3.83 26.71
CA THR A 13 3.44 4.88 27.11
C THR A 13 3.65 6.18 26.33
N ALA A 14 2.52 6.85 26.02
CA ALA A 14 2.34 8.19 25.45
C ALA A 14 2.50 8.32 23.91
N ALA A 15 1.58 8.91 23.14
CA ALA A 15 0.30 9.55 23.42
C ALA A 15 -0.55 9.56 22.13
N ALA A 16 -1.81 9.16 22.21
CA ALA A 16 -2.81 9.43 21.18
C ALA A 16 -4.06 9.95 21.90
N SER A 17 -4.23 11.26 21.87
CA SER A 17 -5.41 11.97 22.34
C SER A 17 -6.26 12.40 21.15
N ALA A 18 -7.56 12.55 21.42
CA ALA A 18 -8.64 13.11 20.60
C ALA A 18 -9.38 12.16 19.64
N ALA A 19 -10.37 11.46 20.20
CA ALA A 19 -11.63 11.21 19.50
C ALA A 19 -12.78 11.45 20.48
N THR A 20 -13.35 12.65 20.37
CA THR A 20 -14.61 13.09 20.96
C THR A 20 -15.77 12.32 20.33
N ALA A 21 -16.41 11.44 21.10
CA ALA A 21 -17.72 10.89 20.77
C ALA A 21 -18.77 11.58 21.64
N ALA A 22 -19.27 12.71 21.16
CA ALA A 22 -20.51 13.30 21.63
C ALA A 22 -21.59 13.00 20.57
N SER A 23 -22.66 12.34 21.00
CA SER A 23 -24.07 12.64 20.71
C SER A 23 -24.89 11.36 20.74
N ALA A 24 -25.37 11.04 21.93
CA ALA A 24 -26.61 10.29 22.08
C ALA A 24 -27.75 11.16 21.54
N SER A 25 -28.49 10.65 20.56
CA SER A 25 -29.84 11.14 20.26
C SER A 25 -30.78 9.95 20.34
N ALA A 26 -31.53 9.91 21.44
CA ALA A 26 -32.65 9.03 21.65
C ALA A 26 -33.75 9.33 20.61
N SER A 27 -34.23 8.29 19.94
CA SER A 27 -35.49 8.31 19.18
C SER A 27 -36.65 8.14 20.17
N PRO A 28 -37.68 8.98 20.18
CA PRO A 28 -38.96 8.60 20.76
C PRO A 28 -39.72 7.72 19.76
N ALA A 29 -40.41 6.75 20.33
CA ALA A 29 -41.33 5.85 19.64
C ALA A 29 -42.42 6.62 18.89
N ASN A 30 -42.79 6.11 17.72
CA ASN A 30 -44.12 6.32 17.18
C ASN A 30 -44.60 5.01 16.57
N ASP A 31 -45.63 4.44 17.20
CA ASP A 31 -46.42 3.33 16.71
C ASP A 31 -47.16 3.71 15.43
N GLY A 32 -47.39 2.71 14.57
CA GLY A 32 -48.50 2.73 13.63
C GLY A 32 -48.15 2.47 12.17
N ALA A 33 -48.71 1.37 11.67
CA ALA A 33 -48.95 1.03 10.26
C ALA A 33 -47.77 0.44 9.45
N ALA A 34 -47.67 -0.88 9.53
CA ALA A 34 -47.21 -1.70 8.41
C ALA A 34 -48.10 -1.47 7.16
N PRO A 35 -47.51 -1.52 5.97
CA PRO A 35 -48.01 -2.44 4.94
C PRO A 35 -46.86 -3.25 4.30
N PRO A 36 -47.20 -4.31 3.53
CA PRO A 36 -46.43 -5.55 3.55
C PRO A 36 -45.19 -5.52 2.66
N GLN A 37 -44.21 -6.31 3.10
CA GLN A 37 -43.12 -6.82 2.27
C GLN A 37 -43.69 -7.44 0.99
N ALA A 38 -43.30 -6.89 -0.16
CA ALA A 38 -43.38 -7.58 -1.44
C ALA A 38 -42.12 -7.24 -2.26
N ALA A 39 -41.55 -8.30 -2.84
CA ALA A 39 -40.48 -8.31 -3.84
C ALA A 39 -39.05 -7.97 -3.36
N GLY A 40 -38.45 -8.95 -2.67
CA GLY A 40 -37.02 -9.19 -2.82
C GLY A 40 -36.71 -9.62 -4.24
N GLY A 41 -35.85 -8.88 -4.93
CA GLY A 41 -35.41 -9.20 -6.30
C GLY A 41 -34.53 -8.14 -6.97
N ASN A 42 -34.75 -6.84 -6.71
CA ASN A 42 -34.23 -5.79 -7.60
C ASN A 42 -33.15 -4.87 -6.97
N THR A 43 -32.65 -5.16 -5.77
CA THR A 43 -31.69 -4.28 -5.08
C THR A 43 -30.30 -4.33 -5.70
N SER A 44 -29.89 -5.46 -6.28
CA SER A 44 -28.63 -5.58 -7.05
C SER A 44 -28.70 -4.87 -8.40
N GLU A 45 -29.82 -4.97 -9.12
CA GLU A 45 -30.01 -4.30 -10.42
C GLU A 45 -30.19 -2.78 -10.28
N SER A 46 -30.92 -2.33 -9.26
CA SER A 46 -31.06 -0.91 -8.91
C SER A 46 -29.72 -0.30 -8.49
N SER A 47 -28.90 -1.02 -7.72
CA SER A 47 -27.57 -0.54 -7.33
C SER A 47 -26.57 -0.54 -8.48
N ALA A 48 -26.63 -1.53 -9.40
CA ALA A 48 -25.82 -1.57 -10.61
C ALA A 48 -26.21 -0.45 -11.61
N ALA A 49 -27.50 -0.21 -11.82
CA ALA A 49 -28.00 0.87 -12.65
C ALA A 49 -27.64 2.25 -12.06
N ALA A 50 -27.76 2.41 -10.74
CA ALA A 50 -27.33 3.63 -10.04
C ALA A 50 -25.81 3.84 -10.12
N ALA A 51 -25.01 2.77 -10.06
CA ALA A 51 -23.56 2.83 -10.24
C ALA A 51 -23.18 3.20 -11.68
N ALA A 52 -23.86 2.64 -12.69
CA ALA A 52 -23.66 2.99 -14.09
C ALA A 52 -24.01 4.45 -14.39
N ALA A 53 -25.15 4.94 -13.88
CA ALA A 53 -25.56 6.33 -14.02
C ALA A 53 -24.58 7.29 -13.34
N ARG A 54 -24.08 6.92 -12.15
CA ARG A 54 -23.00 7.65 -11.47
C ARG A 54 -21.77 7.71 -12.36
N ASN A 55 -21.26 6.56 -12.80
CA ASN A 55 -20.08 6.47 -13.67
C ASN A 55 -20.23 7.31 -14.96
N ALA A 56 -21.41 7.29 -15.59
CA ALA A 56 -21.70 8.12 -16.75
C ALA A 56 -21.62 9.63 -16.43
N ALA A 57 -22.16 10.07 -15.29
CA ALA A 57 -22.01 11.45 -14.83
C ALA A 57 -20.54 11.82 -14.61
N PHE A 58 -19.71 10.90 -14.09
CA PHE A 58 -18.27 11.10 -13.95
C PHE A 58 -17.54 11.23 -15.27
N PHE A 59 -17.79 10.34 -16.23
CA PHE A 59 -17.15 10.43 -17.56
C PHE A 59 -17.53 11.73 -18.27
N SER A 60 -18.79 12.17 -18.13
CA SER A 60 -19.21 13.46 -18.67
C SER A 60 -18.49 14.64 -18.01
N LEU A 61 -18.22 14.56 -16.70
CA LEU A 61 -17.50 15.57 -15.94
C LEU A 61 -16.01 15.58 -16.29
N TYR A 62 -15.41 14.40 -16.41
CA TYR A 62 -14.04 14.18 -16.86
C TYR A 62 -13.84 14.78 -18.25
N HIS A 63 -14.73 14.51 -19.20
CA HIS A 63 -14.62 15.03 -20.56
C HIS A 63 -14.75 16.55 -20.61
N ARG A 64 -15.64 17.13 -19.79
CA ARG A 64 -15.77 18.60 -19.66
C ARG A 64 -14.51 19.26 -19.09
N LEU A 65 -13.85 18.61 -18.12
CA LEU A 65 -12.59 19.10 -17.57
C LEU A 65 -11.44 18.97 -18.56
N LEU A 66 -11.40 17.88 -19.33
CA LEU A 66 -10.42 17.70 -20.41
C LEU A 66 -10.57 18.80 -21.47
N LYS A 67 -11.81 19.12 -21.84
CA LYS A 67 -12.14 20.23 -22.77
C LYS A 67 -11.78 21.60 -22.20
N ALA A 68 -11.77 21.77 -20.88
CA ALA A 68 -11.31 22.98 -20.21
C ALA A 68 -9.77 23.11 -20.15
N GLY A 69 -9.02 22.12 -20.69
CA GLY A 69 -7.56 22.14 -20.76
C GLY A 69 -6.86 21.64 -19.50
N GLU A 70 -7.52 20.79 -18.69
CA GLU A 70 -6.89 20.15 -17.53
C GLU A 70 -6.03 18.93 -17.94
N GLU A 71 -4.99 18.65 -17.16
CA GLU A 71 -4.08 17.51 -17.37
C GLU A 71 -4.84 16.17 -17.18
N GLY A 72 -5.11 15.47 -18.28
CA GLY A 72 -5.87 14.21 -18.27
C GLY A 72 -5.25 13.10 -17.43
N ALA A 73 -3.92 13.01 -17.38
CA ALA A 73 -3.18 12.03 -16.60
C ALA A 73 -3.31 12.29 -15.08
N MET A 74 -3.21 13.54 -14.64
CA MET A 74 -3.41 13.91 -13.23
C MET A 74 -4.81 13.56 -12.76
N MET A 75 -5.80 13.78 -13.63
CA MET A 75 -7.20 13.52 -13.32
C MET A 75 -7.52 12.02 -13.28
N GLN A 76 -6.92 11.21 -14.15
CA GLN A 76 -7.01 9.74 -14.08
C GLN A 76 -6.41 9.18 -12.79
N HIS A 77 -5.26 9.69 -12.36
CA HIS A 77 -4.62 9.24 -11.12
C HIS A 77 -5.42 9.64 -9.87
N CYS A 78 -6.03 10.82 -9.86
CA CYS A 78 -6.95 11.19 -8.77
C CYS A 78 -8.21 10.33 -8.73
N LEU A 79 -8.65 9.77 -9.86
CA LEU A 79 -9.81 8.86 -9.94
C LEU A 79 -9.51 7.47 -9.36
N THR A 80 -8.27 6.99 -9.42
CA THR A 80 -7.89 5.69 -8.86
C THR A 80 -7.62 5.76 -7.35
N VAL A 81 -7.12 6.90 -6.87
CA VAL A 81 -6.71 7.05 -5.46
C VAL A 81 -7.85 7.49 -4.53
N HIS A 82 -8.78 8.33 -4.99
CA HIS A 82 -9.80 8.93 -4.12
C HIS A 82 -11.17 8.27 -4.26
N ARG A 83 -11.96 8.33 -3.19
CA ARG A 83 -13.37 7.96 -3.23
C ARG A 83 -14.09 8.77 -4.31
N LEU A 84 -14.98 8.07 -5.00
CA LEU A 84 -15.72 8.58 -6.13
C LEU A 84 -16.44 9.91 -5.81
N GLU A 85 -17.06 10.04 -4.64
CA GLU A 85 -17.73 11.26 -4.19
C GLU A 85 -16.80 12.47 -4.06
N ASP A 86 -15.60 12.27 -3.54
CA ASP A 86 -14.65 13.35 -3.34
C ASP A 86 -14.09 13.81 -4.69
N SER A 87 -13.88 12.88 -5.62
CA SER A 87 -13.51 13.20 -7.00
C SER A 87 -14.58 14.07 -7.71
N VAL A 88 -15.89 13.83 -7.50
CA VAL A 88 -16.96 14.74 -8.00
C VAL A 88 -16.79 16.13 -7.40
N LYS A 89 -16.67 16.20 -6.08
CA LYS A 89 -16.69 17.47 -5.34
C LYS A 89 -15.53 18.35 -5.82
N TYR A 90 -14.35 17.76 -5.99
CA TYR A 90 -13.18 18.42 -6.55
C TYR A 90 -13.40 18.82 -8.01
N GLY A 91 -13.87 17.91 -8.86
CA GLY A 91 -14.13 18.20 -10.28
C GLY A 91 -15.17 19.30 -10.50
N MET A 92 -16.27 19.30 -9.73
CA MET A 92 -17.29 20.36 -9.77
C MET A 92 -16.77 21.70 -9.25
N ARG A 93 -15.89 21.69 -8.24
CA ARG A 93 -15.25 22.92 -7.75
C ARG A 93 -14.29 23.48 -8.80
N LEU A 94 -13.54 22.62 -9.48
CA LEU A 94 -12.64 22.97 -10.57
C LEU A 94 -13.40 23.58 -11.77
N LEU A 95 -14.50 22.94 -12.20
CA LEU A 95 -15.39 23.48 -13.23
C LEU A 95 -15.99 24.84 -12.85
N ARG A 96 -16.40 25.03 -11.59
CA ARG A 96 -16.91 26.32 -11.11
C ARG A 96 -15.86 27.43 -11.18
N LEU A 97 -14.61 27.12 -10.82
CA LEU A 97 -13.50 28.07 -10.89
C LEU A 97 -13.15 28.41 -12.34
N HIS A 98 -13.11 27.42 -13.24
CA HIS A 98 -12.92 27.65 -14.67
C HIS A 98 -14.03 28.50 -15.27
N ARG A 99 -15.28 28.19 -14.95
CA ARG A 99 -16.43 28.98 -15.42
C ARG A 99 -16.33 30.41 -14.89
N GLY A 100 -15.99 30.59 -13.61
CA GLY A 100 -15.72 31.91 -13.02
C GLY A 100 -14.58 32.67 -13.72
N LEU A 101 -13.52 31.98 -14.12
CA LEU A 101 -12.41 32.59 -14.85
C LEU A 101 -12.86 33.03 -16.26
N THR A 102 -13.59 32.18 -16.99
CA THR A 102 -14.09 32.51 -18.33
C THR A 102 -15.10 33.66 -18.32
N THR A 103 -15.97 33.74 -17.30
CA THR A 103 -16.93 34.85 -17.18
C THR A 103 -16.22 36.17 -16.85
N VAL A 104 -15.22 36.15 -15.97
CA VAL A 104 -14.39 37.32 -15.68
C VAL A 104 -13.54 37.70 -16.89
N ASP A 105 -13.05 36.74 -17.68
CA ASP A 105 -12.30 37.02 -18.91
C ASP A 105 -13.20 37.69 -19.95
N ALA A 106 -14.40 37.16 -20.18
CA ALA A 106 -15.41 37.75 -21.07
C ALA A 106 -15.82 39.16 -20.62
N ALA A 107 -16.09 39.35 -19.32
CA ALA A 107 -16.44 40.66 -18.76
C ALA A 107 -15.32 41.70 -18.89
N ALA A 108 -14.06 41.24 -18.89
CA ALA A 108 -12.90 42.11 -19.08
C ALA A 108 -12.59 42.40 -20.56
N ARG A 109 -13.11 41.62 -21.51
CA ARG A 109 -13.08 41.98 -22.95
C ARG A 109 -14.12 43.05 -23.29
N GLN A 110 -15.23 43.09 -22.57
CA GLN A 110 -16.31 44.05 -22.77
C GLN A 110 -16.06 45.42 -22.11
N THR A 111 -15.14 45.51 -21.13
CA THR A 111 -14.87 46.77 -20.43
C THR A 111 -14.00 47.71 -21.26
N ARG A 112 -14.52 48.92 -21.50
CA ARG A 112 -13.79 50.02 -22.15
C ARG A 112 -12.57 50.46 -21.32
N TRP A 113 -11.52 50.87 -22.03
CA TRP A 113 -10.19 51.20 -21.47
C TRP A 113 -10.20 52.27 -20.36
N PHE A 114 -11.17 53.18 -20.38
CA PHE A 114 -11.29 54.30 -19.44
C PHE A 114 -11.81 53.92 -18.03
N HIS A 115 -12.34 52.71 -17.82
CA HIS A 115 -12.76 52.28 -16.49
C HIS A 115 -11.62 51.58 -15.73
N LEU A 116 -10.61 52.35 -15.34
CA LEU A 116 -9.43 51.88 -14.59
C LEU A 116 -9.80 51.11 -13.31
N ILE A 117 -10.75 51.61 -12.51
CA ILE A 117 -11.19 50.96 -11.27
C ILE A 117 -11.88 49.60 -11.54
N LYS A 118 -12.70 49.51 -12.59
CA LYS A 118 -13.32 48.23 -12.97
C LYS A 118 -12.27 47.25 -13.50
N ARG A 119 -11.25 47.76 -14.22
CA ARG A 119 -10.16 46.95 -14.76
C ARG A 119 -9.23 46.39 -13.68
N THR A 120 -8.89 47.17 -12.65
CA THR A 120 -8.10 46.66 -11.51
C THR A 120 -8.86 45.61 -10.72
N ARG A 121 -10.16 45.82 -10.46
CA ARG A 121 -11.03 44.82 -9.81
C ARG A 121 -11.13 43.53 -10.63
N GLN A 122 -11.28 43.63 -11.95
CA GLN A 122 -11.28 42.48 -12.85
C GLN A 122 -9.92 41.77 -12.88
N GLY A 123 -8.80 42.52 -12.87
CA GLY A 123 -7.46 41.96 -12.77
C GLY A 123 -7.22 41.20 -11.46
N LEU A 124 -7.69 41.73 -10.33
CA LEU A 124 -7.64 41.05 -9.04
C LEU A 124 -8.49 39.77 -9.05
N ALA A 125 -9.69 39.82 -9.61
CA ALA A 125 -10.56 38.65 -9.74
C ALA A 125 -9.90 37.56 -10.59
N ARG A 126 -9.28 37.92 -11.73
CA ARG A 126 -8.51 36.97 -12.55
C ARG A 126 -7.37 36.34 -11.76
N ARG A 127 -6.59 37.14 -11.02
CA ARG A 127 -5.50 36.64 -10.17
C ARG A 127 -6.01 35.73 -9.07
N TYR A 128 -7.15 36.04 -8.44
CA TYR A 128 -7.77 35.20 -7.42
C TYR A 128 -8.20 33.84 -7.98
N TYR A 129 -8.89 33.81 -9.13
CA TYR A 129 -9.31 32.56 -9.76
C TYR A 129 -8.10 31.74 -10.27
N ALA A 130 -7.10 32.38 -10.86
CA ALA A 130 -5.85 31.73 -11.25
C ALA A 130 -5.10 31.14 -10.04
N TRP A 131 -5.01 31.89 -8.95
CA TRP A 131 -4.35 31.45 -7.71
C TRP A 131 -5.09 30.30 -7.04
N SER A 132 -6.42 30.35 -6.99
CA SER A 132 -7.23 29.27 -6.42
C SER A 132 -7.17 28.00 -7.26
N LEU A 133 -7.11 28.10 -8.60
CA LEU A 133 -6.83 26.97 -9.49
C LEU A 133 -5.45 26.38 -9.22
N PHE A 134 -4.41 27.22 -9.15
CA PHE A 134 -3.06 26.78 -8.87
C PHE A 134 -2.96 26.05 -7.51
N ARG A 135 -3.53 26.63 -6.45
CA ARG A 135 -3.55 26.02 -5.11
C ARG A 135 -4.27 24.67 -5.12
N LEU A 136 -5.36 24.55 -5.87
CA LEU A 136 -6.11 23.31 -5.98
C LEU A 136 -5.30 22.23 -6.71
N ARG A 137 -4.62 22.59 -7.80
CA ARG A 137 -3.72 21.69 -8.55
C ARG A 137 -2.55 21.21 -7.70
N VAL A 138 -1.88 22.12 -6.99
CA VAL A 138 -0.79 21.76 -6.07
C VAL A 138 -1.27 20.80 -4.99
N LYS A 139 -2.45 21.06 -4.41
CA LYS A 139 -3.05 20.14 -3.43
C LYS A 139 -3.29 18.76 -4.03
N LEU A 140 -3.90 18.65 -5.21
CA LEU A 140 -4.10 17.34 -5.85
C LEU A 140 -2.77 16.64 -6.13
N ARG A 141 -1.77 17.35 -6.65
CA ARG A 141 -0.44 16.80 -6.94
C ARG A 141 0.26 16.31 -5.67
N SER A 142 0.13 17.02 -4.55
CA SER A 142 0.73 16.59 -3.28
C SER A 142 0.06 15.32 -2.74
N TRP A 143 -1.26 15.20 -2.82
CA TRP A 143 -1.96 13.98 -2.42
C TRP A 143 -1.57 12.79 -3.28
N ASN A 144 -1.41 13.00 -4.59
CA ASN A 144 -0.92 11.97 -5.49
C ASN A 144 0.49 11.50 -5.13
N ALA A 145 1.40 12.45 -4.94
CA ALA A 145 2.77 12.15 -4.55
C ALA A 145 2.85 11.42 -3.21
N ILE A 146 1.99 11.78 -2.24
CA ILE A 146 1.91 11.06 -0.95
C ILE A 146 1.47 9.62 -1.16
N ALA A 147 0.47 9.36 -2.02
CA ALA A 147 0.01 8.01 -2.31
C ALA A 147 1.12 7.17 -2.95
N ASP A 148 1.85 7.72 -3.93
CA ASP A 148 2.98 7.04 -4.57
C ASP A 148 4.09 6.74 -3.55
N MET A 149 4.45 7.72 -2.71
CA MET A 149 5.45 7.53 -1.64
C MET A 149 5.02 6.45 -0.65
N LEU A 150 3.74 6.34 -0.31
CA LEU A 150 3.22 5.27 0.55
C LEU A 150 3.37 3.90 -0.09
N VAL A 151 3.12 3.77 -1.40
CA VAL A 151 3.32 2.52 -2.14
C VAL A 151 4.80 2.14 -2.15
N TYR A 152 5.70 3.10 -2.43
CA TYR A 152 7.13 2.85 -2.39
C TYR A 152 7.62 2.48 -0.98
N LEU A 153 7.12 3.16 0.06
CA LEU A 153 7.44 2.81 1.44
C LEU A 153 6.97 1.40 1.78
N LEU A 154 5.75 1.01 1.38
CA LEU A 154 5.23 -0.33 1.58
C LEU A 154 6.05 -1.39 0.82
N PHE A 155 6.47 -1.08 -0.41
CA PHE A 155 7.35 -1.95 -1.17
C PHE A 155 8.69 -2.16 -0.47
N VAL A 156 9.33 -1.07 -0.01
CA VAL A 156 10.59 -1.12 0.73
C VAL A 156 10.44 -1.92 2.03
N THR A 157 9.36 -1.72 2.79
CA THR A 157 9.15 -2.49 4.04
C THR A 157 8.97 -3.98 3.76
N VAL A 158 8.23 -4.35 2.71
CA VAL A 158 8.09 -5.77 2.29
C VAL A 158 9.44 -6.35 1.88
N CYS A 159 10.26 -5.61 1.11
CA CYS A 159 11.61 -6.05 0.75
C CYS A 159 12.50 -6.26 1.99
N VAL A 160 12.44 -5.36 2.97
CA VAL A 160 13.19 -5.49 4.23
C VAL A 160 12.72 -6.70 5.03
N LEU A 161 11.41 -6.93 5.13
CA LEU A 161 10.86 -8.13 5.80
C LEU A 161 11.32 -9.41 5.10
N LEU A 162 11.29 -9.44 3.77
CA LEU A 162 11.82 -10.57 3.00
C LEU A 162 13.30 -10.79 3.24
N TYR A 163 14.08 -9.71 3.33
CA TYR A 163 15.50 -9.79 3.61
C TYR A 163 15.79 -10.34 5.01
N GLU A 164 15.03 -9.92 6.03
CA GLU A 164 15.14 -10.45 7.39
C GLU A 164 14.73 -11.93 7.46
N ILE A 165 13.67 -12.34 6.75
CA ILE A 165 13.29 -13.76 6.64
C ILE A 165 14.41 -14.54 5.95
N TYR A 166 14.91 -14.06 4.82
CA TYR A 166 16.02 -14.70 4.11
C TYR A 166 17.26 -14.83 5.00
N ARG A 167 17.60 -13.77 5.73
CA ARG A 167 18.74 -13.75 6.65
C ARG A 167 18.58 -14.74 7.79
N THR A 168 17.41 -14.79 8.41
CA THR A 168 17.10 -15.73 9.51
C THR A 168 17.06 -17.17 9.01
N CYS A 169 16.48 -17.42 7.83
CA CYS A 169 16.53 -18.73 7.18
C CYS A 169 17.96 -19.16 6.87
N ARG A 170 18.79 -18.27 6.32
CA ARG A 170 20.19 -18.57 6.03
C ARG A 170 20.98 -18.89 7.30
N LEU A 171 20.82 -18.09 8.35
CA LEU A 171 21.41 -18.37 9.67
C LEU A 171 20.92 -19.71 10.26
N GLY A 172 19.67 -20.10 9.98
CA GLY A 172 19.11 -21.39 10.37
C GLY A 172 19.75 -22.55 9.60
N VAL A 173 19.94 -22.40 8.29
CA VAL A 173 20.62 -23.38 7.43
C VAL A 173 22.08 -23.52 7.84
N ASP A 174 22.80 -22.41 8.04
CA ASP A 174 24.21 -22.43 8.46
C ASP A 174 24.36 -23.17 9.82
N ARG A 175 23.47 -22.89 10.78
CA ARG A 175 23.45 -23.63 12.07
C ARG A 175 23.08 -25.10 11.93
N ALA A 176 22.19 -25.44 11.01
CA ALA A 176 21.84 -26.84 10.75
C ALA A 176 23.02 -27.58 10.11
N GLU A 177 23.70 -26.95 9.15
CA GLU A 177 24.90 -27.48 8.51
C GLU A 177 26.01 -27.73 9.53
N GLU A 178 26.26 -26.79 10.45
CA GLU A 178 27.21 -26.97 11.55
C GLU A 178 26.85 -28.20 12.42
N ARG A 179 25.56 -28.37 12.76
CA ARG A 179 25.12 -29.55 13.53
C ARG A 179 25.31 -30.85 12.76
N TYR A 180 24.98 -30.89 11.47
CA TYR A 180 25.21 -32.08 10.65
C TYR A 180 26.70 -32.42 10.52
N ARG A 181 27.56 -31.41 10.36
CA ARG A 181 29.02 -31.62 10.37
C ARG A 181 29.50 -32.23 11.69
N THR A 182 29.00 -31.75 12.83
CA THR A 182 29.39 -32.34 14.13
C THR A 182 28.89 -33.77 14.32
N LEU A 183 27.69 -34.09 13.83
CA LEU A 183 27.13 -35.44 13.89
C LEU A 183 27.79 -36.43 12.90
N ALA A 184 28.37 -35.93 11.81
CA ALA A 184 29.05 -36.76 10.81
C ALA A 184 30.42 -37.28 11.31
N ILE A 185 31.09 -36.56 12.21
CA ILE A 185 32.40 -36.94 12.75
C ILE A 185 32.43 -38.35 13.34
N PRO A 186 31.54 -38.74 14.27
CA PRO A 186 31.55 -40.10 14.83
C PRO A 186 31.21 -41.17 13.79
N ILE A 187 30.36 -40.86 12.80
CA ILE A 187 29.98 -41.80 11.73
C ILE A 187 31.21 -42.13 10.88
N VAL A 188 31.95 -41.10 10.44
CA VAL A 188 33.19 -41.31 9.67
C VAL A 188 34.21 -42.09 10.49
N GLN A 189 34.40 -41.76 11.77
CA GLN A 189 35.31 -42.50 12.65
C GLN A 189 34.91 -43.97 12.81
N THR A 190 33.62 -44.28 12.86
CA THR A 190 33.15 -45.68 12.92
C THR A 190 33.39 -46.43 11.62
N PHE A 191 33.24 -45.78 10.46
CA PHE A 191 33.55 -46.39 9.17
C PHE A 191 35.05 -46.64 9.03
N ASP A 192 35.89 -45.65 9.37
CA ASP A 192 37.35 -45.78 9.33
C ASP A 192 37.83 -46.92 10.27
N ALA A 193 37.24 -47.03 11.46
CA ALA A 193 37.55 -48.11 12.39
C ALA A 193 37.12 -49.50 11.88
N LEU A 194 35.97 -49.58 11.19
CA LEU A 194 35.50 -50.82 10.56
C LEU A 194 36.39 -51.24 9.39
N GLU A 195 36.80 -50.30 8.54
CA GLU A 195 37.72 -50.56 7.44
C GLU A 195 39.09 -51.03 7.94
N ALA A 196 39.64 -50.38 8.96
CA ALA A 196 40.89 -50.80 9.60
C ALA A 196 40.78 -52.20 10.22
N ALA A 197 39.64 -52.54 10.82
CA ALA A 197 39.39 -53.87 11.37
C ALA A 197 39.26 -54.95 10.28
N GLN A 198 38.64 -54.62 9.13
CA GLN A 198 38.58 -55.52 7.98
C GLN A 198 39.97 -55.75 7.37
N GLN A 199 40.77 -54.70 7.20
CA GLN A 199 42.14 -54.82 6.68
C GLN A 199 43.01 -55.71 7.56
N ARG A 200 42.90 -55.59 8.89
CA ARG A 200 43.58 -56.50 9.83
C ARG A 200 43.14 -57.95 9.69
N LYS A 201 41.84 -58.20 9.50
CA LYS A 201 41.32 -59.56 9.27
C LYS A 201 41.84 -60.15 7.96
N VAL A 202 41.97 -59.34 6.91
CA VAL A 202 42.55 -59.79 5.63
C VAL A 202 44.04 -60.08 5.76
N ALA A 203 44.79 -59.24 6.49
CA ALA A 203 46.21 -59.48 6.75
C ALA A 203 46.45 -60.77 7.53
N LEU A 204 45.71 -61.00 8.62
CA LEU A 204 45.79 -62.23 9.40
C LEU A 204 45.44 -63.48 8.57
N ARG A 205 44.45 -63.39 7.68
CA ARG A 205 44.12 -64.50 6.78
C ARG A 205 45.26 -64.83 5.82
N LYS A 206 45.94 -63.81 5.27
CA LYS A 206 47.11 -64.01 4.41
C LYS A 206 48.27 -64.63 5.18
N GLU A 207 48.54 -64.18 6.40
CA GLU A 207 49.58 -64.78 7.26
C GLU A 207 49.27 -66.26 7.57
N MET A 208 48.01 -66.59 7.88
CA MET A 208 47.59 -67.99 8.07
C MET A 208 47.71 -68.83 6.80
N GLU A 209 47.37 -68.28 5.64
CA GLU A 209 47.54 -68.96 4.35
C GLU A 209 49.03 -69.23 4.07
N ASP A 210 49.91 -68.26 4.33
CA ASP A 210 51.36 -68.39 4.18
C ASP A 210 51.95 -69.45 5.14
N ASP A 211 51.47 -69.50 6.39
CA ASP A 211 51.88 -70.51 7.38
C ASP A 211 51.44 -71.93 6.98
N ILE A 212 50.23 -72.08 6.43
CA ILE A 212 49.74 -73.37 5.89
C ILE A 212 50.59 -73.83 4.71
N VAL A 213 50.96 -72.91 3.81
CA VAL A 213 51.79 -73.24 2.64
C VAL A 213 53.21 -73.64 3.06
N ARG A 214 53.79 -73.02 4.10
CA ARG A 214 55.12 -73.39 4.62
C ARG A 214 55.15 -74.70 5.42
N GLY A 215 54.03 -75.10 6.01
CA GLY A 215 53.92 -76.34 6.78
C GLY A 215 53.73 -77.62 5.97
N ARG A 216 53.58 -77.52 4.64
CA ARG A 216 53.35 -78.63 3.71
C ARG A 216 54.60 -78.95 2.90
#